data_AF-A0A1X7M7I7-F1
#
_entry.id   AF-A0A1X7M7I7-F1
#
_cell.length_a   1.000
_cell.length_b   1.000
_cell.length_c   1.000
_cell.angle_alpha   90.00
_cell.angle_beta   90.00
_cell.angle_gamma   90.00
#
_symmetry.space_group_name_H-M   'P 1'
#
loop_
_entity.id
_entity.type
_entity.pdbx_description
1 polymer ?
#
loop_
_entity_poly.entity_id
_entity_poly.type
_entity_poly.pdbx_seq_one_letter_code
_entity_poly.pdbx_strand_id
1 'polypeptide(L)'
;MSINNRNEIVPEGYMKDRKARLVPVEQVSDYDREMDDFVRARVAEAKAKSQAMADFKRQSFGDCYAWIELAAEKFGRKPGGLKGNVTFSSFDGSQQIKIAVQDKLTFGPEL
;
A
#
# COMPACT_ATOMS: atom_id res chain seq x y z
N MET A 1 -16.27 -14.20 -23.81
CA MET A 1 -16.24 -13.04 -22.90
C MET A 1 -17.48 -13.11 -22.00
N SER A 2 -17.32 -13.33 -20.70
CA SER A 2 -18.39 -13.13 -19.72
C SER A 2 -17.80 -12.61 -18.43
N ILE A 3 -17.84 -11.28 -18.25
CA ILE A 3 -17.55 -10.59 -17.00
C ILE A 3 -18.82 -10.60 -16.15
N ASN A 4 -18.91 -11.51 -15.18
CA ASN A 4 -20.05 -11.54 -14.25
C ASN A 4 -19.81 -10.51 -13.13
N ASN A 5 -20.20 -9.26 -13.40
CA ASN A 5 -20.24 -8.18 -12.41
C ASN A 5 -21.52 -8.31 -11.56
N ARG A 6 -21.49 -9.14 -10.51
CA ARG A 6 -22.59 -9.20 -9.53
C ARG A 6 -22.30 -8.18 -8.42
N ASN A 7 -22.85 -6.99 -8.60
CA ASN A 7 -23.06 -6.05 -7.51
C ASN A 7 -24.12 -6.66 -6.58
N GLU A 8 -23.71 -7.49 -5.63
CA GLU A 8 -24.58 -8.09 -4.62
C GLU A 8 -24.98 -7.01 -3.60
N ILE A 9 -26.10 -6.35 -3.89
CA ILE A 9 -26.77 -5.43 -2.97
C ILE A 9 -27.27 -6.30 -1.81
N VAL A 10 -26.58 -6.25 -0.68
CA VAL A 10 -27.01 -6.89 0.56
C VAL A 10 -28.22 -6.09 1.07
N PRO A 11 -29.44 -6.67 1.15
CA PRO A 11 -30.60 -5.97 1.66
C PRO A 11 -30.40 -5.59 3.14
N GLU A 12 -30.97 -4.45 3.55
CA GLU A 12 -30.93 -3.99 4.94
C GLU A 12 -31.49 -5.08 5.88
N GLY A 13 -30.73 -5.42 6.91
CA GLY A 13 -31.07 -6.51 7.84
C GLY A 13 -30.55 -7.90 7.45
N TYR A 14 -29.73 -8.02 6.40
CA TYR A 14 -29.03 -9.27 6.05
C TYR A 14 -27.51 -9.11 6.11
N MET A 15 -26.81 -10.18 6.44
CA MET A 15 -25.35 -10.26 6.51
C MET A 15 -24.86 -11.41 5.64
N LYS A 16 -23.75 -11.20 4.93
CA LYS A 16 -23.16 -12.21 4.05
C LYS A 16 -22.25 -13.15 4.82
N ASP A 17 -22.64 -14.42 4.92
CA ASP A 17 -21.85 -15.49 5.52
C ASP A 17 -20.59 -15.82 4.68
N ARG A 18 -19.63 -16.55 5.25
CA ARG A 18 -18.39 -17.01 4.59
C ARG A 18 -18.65 -17.78 3.29
N LYS A 19 -19.81 -18.43 3.16
CA LYS A 19 -20.25 -19.12 1.93
C LYS A 19 -20.97 -18.21 0.92
N ALA A 20 -20.85 -16.89 1.08
CA ALA A 20 -21.54 -15.89 0.27
C ALA A 20 -23.08 -15.97 0.32
N ARG A 21 -23.64 -16.58 1.36
CA ARG A 21 -25.10 -16.66 1.57
C ARG A 21 -25.57 -15.46 2.38
N LEU A 22 -26.75 -14.94 2.06
CA LEU A 22 -27.40 -13.91 2.86
C LEU A 22 -28.09 -14.56 4.06
N VAL A 23 -27.67 -14.20 5.26
CA VAL A 23 -28.24 -14.65 6.53
C VAL A 23 -28.92 -13.44 7.17
N PRO A 24 -30.20 -13.52 7.56
CA PRO A 24 -30.85 -12.42 8.28
C PRO A 24 -30.06 -12.15 9.56
N VAL A 25 -29.83 -10.88 9.85
CA VAL A 25 -29.02 -10.44 10.99
C VAL A 25 -29.53 -11.10 12.27
N GLU A 26 -30.86 -11.21 12.44
CA GLU A 26 -31.53 -11.90 13.57
C GLU A 26 -31.07 -13.36 13.82
N GLN A 27 -30.62 -14.08 12.78
CA GLN A 27 -30.09 -15.44 12.90
C GLN A 27 -28.58 -15.48 13.18
N VAL A 28 -27.88 -14.36 13.04
CA VAL A 28 -26.46 -14.21 13.40
C VAL A 28 -26.36 -13.96 14.89
N SER A 29 -25.66 -14.86 15.59
CA SER A 29 -25.38 -14.73 17.02
C SER A 29 -24.70 -13.40 17.35
N ASP A 30 -25.06 -12.78 18.48
CA ASP A 30 -24.46 -11.50 18.92
C ASP A 30 -22.92 -11.56 18.99
N TYR A 31 -22.36 -12.70 19.40
CA TYR A 31 -20.92 -12.95 19.38
C TYR A 31 -20.29 -12.80 17.98
N ASP A 32 -20.91 -13.37 16.96
CA ASP A 32 -20.37 -13.35 15.59
C ASP A 32 -20.46 -11.94 14.99
N ARG A 33 -21.52 -11.19 15.32
CA ARG A 33 -21.66 -9.78 14.93
C ARG A 33 -20.60 -8.90 15.58
N GLU A 34 -20.40 -9.04 16.89
CA GLU A 34 -19.40 -8.26 17.62
C GLU A 34 -17.99 -8.60 17.14
N MET A 35 -17.73 -9.87 16.83
CA MET A 35 -16.45 -10.28 16.29
C MET A 35 -16.22 -9.75 14.87
N ASP A 36 -17.23 -9.75 13.99
CA ASP A 36 -17.14 -9.15 12.66
C ASP A 36 -16.89 -7.64 12.74
N ASP A 37 -17.60 -6.91 13.62
CA ASP A 37 -17.37 -5.47 13.82
C ASP A 37 -15.94 -5.20 14.30
N PHE A 38 -15.48 -5.94 15.30
CA PHE A 38 -14.11 -5.84 15.80
C PHE A 38 -13.08 -6.08 14.69
N VAL A 39 -13.24 -7.16 13.91
CA VAL A 39 -12.32 -7.48 12.81
C VAL A 39 -12.35 -6.40 11.73
N ARG A 40 -13.53 -5.92 11.34
CA ARG A 40 -13.69 -4.85 10.34
C ARG A 40 -13.04 -3.56 10.79
N ALA A 41 -13.22 -3.17 12.06
CA ALA A 41 -12.57 -2.00 12.62
C ALA A 41 -11.04 -2.11 12.53
N ARG A 42 -10.46 -3.25 12.94
CA ARG A 42 -9.00 -3.46 12.86
C ARG A 42 -8.47 -3.49 11.44
N VAL A 43 -9.20 -4.12 10.52
CA VAL A 43 -8.83 -4.14 9.10
C VAL A 43 -8.91 -2.74 8.48
N ALA A 44 -9.91 -1.94 8.85
CA ALA A 44 -10.02 -0.55 8.41
C ALA A 44 -8.82 0.29 8.88
N GLU A 45 -8.44 0.18 10.16
CA GLU A 45 -7.24 0.84 10.70
C GLU A 45 -5.96 0.39 9.99
N ALA A 46 -5.81 -0.91 9.73
CA ALA A 46 -4.66 -1.46 9.01
C ALA A 46 -4.58 -0.93 7.57
N LYS A 47 -5.72 -0.86 6.86
CA LYS A 47 -5.80 -0.27 5.51
C LYS A 47 -5.45 1.21 5.53
N ALA A 48 -5.92 1.97 6.51
CA ALA A 48 -5.57 3.39 6.64
C ALA A 48 -4.06 3.59 6.83
N LYS A 49 -3.43 2.80 7.72
CA LYS A 49 -1.96 2.84 7.91
C LYS A 49 -1.19 2.41 6.66
N SER A 50 -1.67 1.38 5.96
CA SER A 50 -1.08 0.95 4.70
C SER A 50 -1.14 2.06 3.64
N GLN A 51 -2.27 2.74 3.54
CA GLN A 51 -2.44 3.88 2.64
C GLN A 51 -1.52 5.05 3.02
N ALA A 52 -1.46 5.39 4.31
CA ALA A 52 -0.56 6.44 4.81
C ALA A 52 0.90 6.12 4.51
N MET A 53 1.32 4.86 4.69
CA MET A 53 2.68 4.41 4.34
C MET A 53 2.94 4.49 2.83
N ALA A 54 1.96 4.13 2.00
CA ALA A 54 2.07 4.22 0.54
C ALA A 54 2.18 5.69 0.08
N ASP A 55 1.40 6.58 0.69
CA ASP A 55 1.43 8.01 0.42
C ASP A 55 2.76 8.64 0.83
N PHE A 56 3.20 8.36 2.06
CA PHE A 56 4.50 8.79 2.58
C PHE A 56 5.65 8.35 1.66
N LYS A 57 5.63 7.10 1.18
CA LYS A 57 6.63 6.62 0.21
C LYS A 57 6.61 7.45 -1.07
N ARG A 58 5.44 7.67 -1.67
CA ARG A 58 5.32 8.47 -2.91
C ARG A 58 5.84 9.89 -2.71
N GLN A 59 5.43 10.53 -1.62
CA GLN A 59 5.87 11.88 -1.27
C GLN A 59 7.40 11.90 -1.09
N SER A 60 7.94 10.99 -0.30
CA SER A 60 9.39 10.87 -0.05
C SER A 60 10.20 10.69 -1.33
N PHE A 61 9.73 9.89 -2.28
CA PHE A 61 10.38 9.78 -3.59
C PHE A 61 10.37 11.12 -4.33
N GLY A 62 9.21 11.80 -4.39
CA GLY A 62 9.07 13.11 -5.01
C GLY A 62 10.01 14.15 -4.39
N ASP A 63 10.05 14.25 -3.07
CA ASP A 63 10.95 15.16 -2.33
C ASP A 63 12.41 14.84 -2.61
N CYS A 64 12.79 13.55 -2.64
CA CYS A 64 14.16 13.15 -2.97
C CYS A 64 14.55 13.58 -4.38
N TYR A 65 13.67 13.40 -5.37
CA TYR A 65 13.95 13.82 -6.75
C TYR A 65 14.04 15.34 -6.88
N ALA A 66 13.09 16.08 -6.30
CA ALA A 66 13.12 17.54 -6.26
C ALA A 66 14.41 18.06 -5.59
N TRP A 67 14.86 17.42 -4.52
CA TRP A 67 16.12 17.78 -3.87
C TRP A 67 17.34 17.51 -4.75
N ILE A 68 17.39 16.38 -5.48
CA ILE A 68 18.47 16.11 -6.45
C ILE A 68 18.52 17.20 -7.52
N GLU A 69 17.37 17.61 -8.05
CA GLU A 69 17.28 18.67 -9.06
C GLU A 69 17.75 20.02 -8.52
N LEU A 70 17.30 20.40 -7.32
CA LEU A 70 17.74 21.62 -6.64
C LEU A 70 19.25 21.59 -6.34
N ALA A 71 19.77 20.42 -5.92
CA ALA A 71 21.20 20.24 -5.67
C ALA A 71 22.02 20.37 -6.96
N ALA A 72 21.49 19.86 -8.08
CA ALA A 72 22.11 19.97 -9.38
C ALA A 72 22.16 21.42 -9.87
N GLU A 73 21.09 22.19 -9.68
CA GLU A 73 21.01 23.59 -10.06
C GLU A 73 21.90 24.48 -9.17
N LYS A 74 21.79 24.35 -7.85
CA LYS A 74 22.50 25.25 -6.91
C LYS A 74 23.98 24.93 -6.74
N PHE A 75 24.35 23.65 -6.78
CA PHE A 75 25.70 23.21 -6.44
C PHE A 75 26.41 22.53 -7.63
N GLY A 76 25.75 22.37 -8.78
CA GLY A 76 26.31 21.66 -9.93
C GLY A 76 26.57 20.18 -9.69
N ARG A 77 26.04 19.62 -8.58
CA ARG A 77 26.26 18.22 -8.18
C ARG A 77 24.96 17.45 -8.29
N LYS A 78 24.99 16.36 -9.05
CA LYS A 78 23.87 15.41 -9.17
C LYS A 78 24.16 14.18 -8.32
N PRO A 79 23.62 14.08 -7.09
CA PRO A 79 23.68 12.85 -6.32
C PRO A 79 22.86 11.78 -7.03
N GLY A 80 23.53 10.79 -7.60
CA GLY A 80 22.89 9.69 -8.31
C GLY A 80 23.91 8.68 -8.84
N GLY A 81 23.63 7.40 -8.63
CA GLY A 81 24.40 6.28 -9.14
C GLY A 81 23.80 5.67 -10.40
N LEU A 82 24.34 4.52 -10.81
CA LEU A 82 23.87 3.76 -11.96
C LEU A 82 22.36 3.49 -11.86
N LYS A 83 21.62 3.68 -12.96
CA LYS A 83 20.21 3.27 -13.13
C LYS A 83 19.22 3.84 -12.10
N GLY A 84 19.46 5.04 -11.57
CA GLY A 84 18.50 5.73 -10.70
C GLY A 84 18.58 5.35 -9.22
N ASN A 85 19.61 4.60 -8.82
CA ASN A 85 19.91 4.38 -7.40
C ASN A 85 20.50 5.65 -6.80
N VAL A 86 20.01 6.06 -5.63
CA VAL A 86 20.50 7.26 -4.93
C VAL A 86 20.64 6.96 -3.44
N THR A 87 21.70 7.45 -2.82
CA THR A 87 21.91 7.36 -1.37
C THR A 87 22.06 8.77 -0.81
N PHE A 88 21.23 9.12 0.16
CA PHE A 88 21.31 10.33 0.96
C PHE A 88 21.77 9.94 2.36
N SER A 89 22.93 10.43 2.77
CA SER A 89 23.43 10.22 4.13
C SER A 89 23.26 11.51 4.93
N SER A 90 22.85 11.39 6.19
CA SER A 90 22.89 12.49 7.13
C SER A 90 24.34 12.94 7.33
N PHE A 91 24.54 14.22 7.67
CA PHE A 91 25.88 14.80 7.85
C PHE A 91 26.70 14.06 8.92
N ASP A 92 26.03 13.63 10.00
CA ASP A 92 26.62 12.83 11.08
C ASP A 92 26.82 11.34 10.69
N GLY A 93 26.26 10.90 9.57
CA GLY A 93 26.38 9.51 9.10
C GLY A 93 25.49 8.49 9.81
N SER A 94 24.84 8.85 10.92
CA SER A 94 23.96 7.96 11.69
C SER A 94 22.70 7.49 10.95
N GLN A 95 22.28 8.19 9.90
CA GLN A 95 21.06 7.91 9.15
C GLN A 95 21.32 8.00 7.66
N GLN A 96 20.66 7.13 6.90
CA GLN A 96 20.72 7.15 5.44
C GLN A 96 19.37 6.77 4.84
N ILE A 97 19.04 7.41 3.73
CA ILE A 97 17.92 7.07 2.85
C ILE A 97 18.51 6.55 1.55
N LYS A 98 18.10 5.36 1.13
CA LYS A 98 18.54 4.75 -0.12
C LYS A 98 17.35 4.47 -1.02
N ILE A 99 17.39 5.05 -2.22
CA ILE A 99 16.52 4.70 -3.34
C ILE A 99 17.24 3.60 -4.12
N ALA A 100 16.64 2.41 -4.17
CA ALA A 100 17.11 1.30 -4.98
C ALA A 100 16.05 0.96 -6.02
N VAL A 101 16.37 1.19 -7.29
CA VAL A 101 15.55 0.83 -8.43
C VAL A 101 16.05 -0.54 -8.92
N GLN A 102 15.29 -1.59 -8.60
CA GLN A 102 15.61 -2.93 -9.07
C GLN A 102 15.07 -3.11 -10.49
N ASP A 103 15.96 -3.44 -11.42
CA ASP A 103 15.60 -3.92 -12.76
C ASP A 103 14.89 -5.27 -12.58
N LYS A 104 13.62 -5.38 -13.00
CA LYS A 104 12.83 -6.59 -12.82
C LYS A 104 13.42 -7.69 -13.71
N LEU A 105 14.26 -8.54 -13.15
CA LEU A 105 14.76 -9.74 -13.80
C LEU A 105 13.55 -10.69 -13.99
N THR A 106 12.96 -10.69 -15.18
CA THR A 106 11.90 -11.63 -15.53
C THR A 106 12.58 -12.98 -15.73
N PHE A 107 12.50 -13.85 -14.73
CA PHE A 107 12.83 -15.26 -14.90
C PHE A 107 11.72 -15.87 -15.76
N GLY A 108 12.06 -16.24 -17.01
CA GLY A 108 11.17 -16.97 -17.89
C GLY A 108 10.86 -18.38 -17.33
N PRO A 109 9.70 -18.97 -17.68
CA PRO A 109 9.29 -20.30 -17.22
C PRO A 109 10.03 -21.43 -17.96
N GLU A 110 11.35 -21.52 -17.78
CA GLU A 110 12.15 -22.67 -18.24
C GLU A 110 12.76 -23.39 -17.03
N LEU A 111 11.93 -24.16 -16.31
CA LEU A 111 12.32 -25.28 -15.45
C LEU A 111 11.30 -26.40 -15.57
#